data_AF-A0A821N3J9-F1
#
_entry.id   AF-A0A821N3J9-F1
#
_cell.length_a   1.000
_cell.length_b   1.000
_cell.length_c   1.000
_cell.angle_alpha   90.00
_cell.angle_beta   90.00
_cell.angle_gamma   90.00
#
_symmetry.space_group_name_H-M   'P 1'
#
loop_
_entity.id
_entity.type
_entity.pdbx_description
1 polymer ?
#
loop_
_entity_poly.entity_id
_entity_poly.type
_entity_poly.pdbx_seq_one_letter_code
_entity_poly.pdbx_strand_id
1 'polypeptide(L)'
;ALLTLFVLSSKDGWVQIMYNAIDAVDVEMQPIRNYSEAKSIYFISFISIVSFFVLNMFVGIVVKNLRSCQAQQELEEEARNKAKRAKTIKRKQRLMRELPYYVHFSLWRKRLHDLCITKYFDLIIVTTIVFNVVTMSVEYYSIPSVKKNKTDSLIV
;
A
#
# COMPACT_ATOMS: atom_id res chain seq x y z
N ALA A 1 -37.04 -12.52 9.65
CA ALA A 1 -36.07 -12.13 10.72
C ALA A 1 -34.92 -11.30 10.15
N LEU A 2 -34.03 -11.86 9.30
CA LEU A 2 -32.92 -11.12 8.65
C LEU A 2 -33.41 -10.03 7.67
N LEU A 3 -34.41 -10.34 6.85
CA LEU A 3 -35.07 -9.38 5.95
C LEU A 3 -35.68 -8.18 6.71
N THR A 4 -36.22 -8.44 7.89
CA THR A 4 -36.82 -7.42 8.76
C THR A 4 -35.76 -6.49 9.37
N LEU A 5 -34.59 -7.04 9.74
CA LEU A 5 -33.44 -6.26 10.21
C LEU A 5 -32.81 -5.42 9.09
N PHE A 6 -32.78 -5.94 7.86
CA PHE A 6 -32.25 -5.24 6.68
C PHE A 6 -33.14 -4.04 6.28
N VAL A 7 -34.46 -4.24 6.20
CA VAL A 7 -35.44 -3.17 5.88
C VAL A 7 -35.41 -2.05 6.92
N LEU A 8 -35.22 -2.39 8.21
CA LEU A 8 -35.06 -1.40 9.28
C LEU A 8 -33.78 -0.56 9.11
N SER A 9 -32.68 -1.18 8.63
CA SER A 9 -31.41 -0.48 8.37
C SER A 9 -31.46 0.40 7.11
N SER A 10 -32.24 0.01 6.10
CA SER A 10 -32.40 0.74 4.84
C SER A 10 -33.26 2.00 4.97
N LYS A 11 -33.97 2.18 6.11
CA LYS A 11 -34.84 3.34 6.34
C LYS A 11 -35.99 3.46 5.33
N ASP A 12 -36.42 2.37 4.73
CA ASP A 12 -37.52 2.34 3.76
C ASP A 12 -38.81 1.77 4.41
N GLY A 13 -39.94 2.45 4.26
CA GLY A 13 -41.24 2.02 4.81
C GLY A 13 -41.51 2.22 6.32
N TRP A 14 -40.52 2.60 7.15
CA TRP A 14 -40.75 2.86 8.60
C TRP A 14 -41.71 4.03 8.84
N VAL A 15 -41.71 5.02 7.93
CA VAL A 15 -42.61 6.18 7.96
C VAL A 15 -44.06 5.73 7.76
N GLN A 16 -44.31 4.77 6.85
CA GLN A 16 -45.66 4.25 6.59
C GLN A 16 -46.21 3.47 7.79
N ILE A 17 -45.36 2.67 8.45
CA ILE A 17 -45.72 1.95 9.67
C ILE A 17 -46.00 2.92 10.81
N MET A 18 -45.22 4.00 10.94
CA MET A 18 -45.44 5.06 11.92
C MET A 18 -46.79 5.75 11.69
N TYR A 19 -47.12 6.12 10.45
CA TYR A 19 -48.41 6.74 10.14
C TYR A 19 -49.58 5.80 10.45
N ASN A 20 -49.48 4.52 10.06
CA ASN A 20 -50.50 3.52 10.41
C ASN A 20 -50.67 3.34 11.93
N ALA A 21 -49.59 3.50 12.72
CA ALA A 21 -49.63 3.40 14.18
C ALA A 21 -50.21 4.66 14.85
N ILE A 22 -50.05 5.84 14.25
CA ILE A 22 -50.64 7.10 14.72
C ILE A 22 -52.14 7.15 14.44
N ASP A 23 -52.55 6.61 13.30
CA ASP A 23 -53.95 6.61 12.84
C ASP A 23 -54.78 5.48 13.49
N ALA A 24 -54.15 4.55 14.21
CA ALA A 24 -54.82 3.45 14.92
C ALA A 24 -55.57 3.95 16.18
N VAL A 25 -56.85 3.56 16.28
CA VAL A 25 -57.80 4.08 17.28
C VAL A 25 -58.12 3.01 18.33
N ASP A 26 -58.99 2.05 18.02
CA ASP A 26 -59.44 0.95 18.87
C ASP A 26 -59.71 -0.30 18.03
N VAL A 27 -59.83 -1.47 18.67
CA VAL A 27 -60.07 -2.76 18.00
C VAL A 27 -61.43 -2.71 17.28
N GLU A 28 -61.47 -3.11 16.00
CA GLU A 28 -62.64 -3.02 15.09
C GLU A 28 -63.07 -1.60 14.64
N MET A 29 -62.26 -0.55 14.84
CA MET A 29 -62.53 0.80 14.31
C MET A 29 -61.63 1.18 13.13
N GLN A 30 -62.18 1.91 12.16
CA GLN A 30 -61.42 2.41 11.00
C GLN A 30 -60.44 3.52 11.44
N PRO A 31 -59.18 3.52 10.94
CA PRO A 31 -58.17 4.50 11.33
C PRO A 31 -58.63 5.94 11.07
N ILE A 32 -58.46 6.80 12.08
CA ILE A 32 -58.76 8.23 12.00
C ILE A 32 -57.44 8.97 11.88
N ARG A 33 -57.30 9.73 10.78
CA ARG A 33 -56.09 10.46 10.47
C ARG A 33 -55.75 11.46 11.59
N ASN A 34 -54.54 11.37 12.12
CA ASN A 34 -54.01 12.23 13.19
C ASN A 34 -54.73 12.09 14.55
N TYR A 35 -55.15 10.88 14.93
CA TYR A 35 -55.80 10.61 16.21
C TYR A 35 -54.89 10.86 17.43
N SER A 36 -53.60 10.54 17.32
CA SER A 36 -52.66 10.70 18.45
C SER A 36 -51.27 11.12 18.00
N GLU A 37 -51.12 12.41 17.73
CA GLU A 37 -49.87 13.02 17.27
C GLU A 37 -48.70 12.79 18.25
N ALA A 38 -48.97 12.73 19.56
CA ALA A 38 -47.95 12.50 20.59
C ALA A 38 -47.24 11.12 20.49
N LYS A 39 -47.88 10.10 19.91
CA LYS A 39 -47.28 8.77 19.71
C LYS A 39 -46.16 8.77 18.66
N SER A 40 -46.16 9.75 17.75
CA SER A 40 -45.14 9.90 16.71
C SER A 40 -43.75 10.18 17.30
N ILE A 41 -43.68 11.06 18.29
CA ILE A 41 -42.44 11.48 18.96
C ILE A 41 -41.85 10.32 19.77
N TYR A 42 -42.70 9.52 20.42
CA TYR A 42 -42.28 8.30 21.10
C TYR A 42 -41.65 7.30 20.10
N PHE A 43 -42.26 7.11 18.94
CA PHE A 43 -41.74 6.20 17.91
C PHE A 43 -40.40 6.67 17.34
N ILE A 44 -40.27 7.96 17.04
CA ILE A 44 -39.04 8.57 16.52
C ILE A 44 -37.91 8.49 17.54
N SER A 45 -38.18 8.82 18.80
CA SER A 45 -37.17 8.76 19.88
C SER A 45 -36.71 7.32 20.15
N PHE A 46 -37.63 6.36 20.19
CA PHE A 46 -37.30 4.94 20.33
C PHE A 46 -36.41 4.43 19.19
N ILE A 47 -36.77 4.73 17.93
CA ILE A 47 -35.95 4.36 16.76
C ILE A 47 -34.57 5.02 16.84
N SER A 48 -34.49 6.28 17.28
CA SER A 48 -33.23 7.01 17.40
C SER A 48 -32.31 6.37 18.43
N ILE A 49 -32.83 5.97 19.59
CA ILE A 49 -32.06 5.31 20.66
C ILE A 49 -31.53 3.95 20.19
N VAL A 50 -32.40 3.11 19.61
CA VAL A 50 -32.01 1.78 19.11
C VAL A 50 -30.98 1.90 17.99
N SER A 51 -31.19 2.84 17.06
CA SER A 51 -30.27 3.09 15.96
C SER A 51 -28.90 3.58 16.45
N PHE A 52 -28.87 4.46 17.45
CA PHE A 52 -27.64 4.94 18.07
C PHE A 52 -26.86 3.81 18.75
N PHE A 53 -27.55 2.90 19.45
CA PHE A 53 -26.90 1.74 20.07
C PHE A 53 -26.30 0.78 19.03
N VAL A 54 -27.04 0.48 17.95
CA VAL A 54 -26.54 -0.38 16.86
C VAL A 54 -25.33 0.24 16.17
N LEU A 55 -25.33 1.54 15.93
CA LEU A 55 -24.17 2.25 15.38
C LEU A 55 -22.96 2.15 16.31
N ASN A 56 -23.13 2.38 17.61
CA ASN A 56 -22.05 2.28 18.58
C ASN A 56 -21.50 0.85 18.69
N MET A 57 -22.37 -0.16 18.62
CA MET A 57 -21.95 -1.56 18.58
C MET A 57 -21.17 -1.88 17.28
N PHE A 58 -21.63 -1.38 16.14
CA PHE A 58 -20.96 -1.56 14.85
C PHE A 58 -19.56 -0.95 14.85
N VAL A 59 -19.42 0.29 15.31
CA VAL A 59 -18.12 0.95 15.48
C VAL A 59 -17.22 0.12 16.40
N GLY A 60 -17.75 -0.42 17.50
CA GLY A 60 -17.01 -1.32 18.39
C GLY A 60 -16.45 -2.56 17.68
N ILE A 61 -17.26 -3.21 16.84
CA ILE A 61 -16.84 -4.39 16.07
C ILE A 61 -15.77 -4.02 15.03
N VAL A 62 -15.98 -2.94 14.27
CA VAL A 62 -15.05 -2.48 13.23
C VAL A 62 -13.70 -2.11 13.84
N VAL A 63 -13.70 -1.35 14.93
CA VAL A 63 -12.48 -0.97 15.66
C VAL A 63 -11.77 -2.20 16.22
N LYS A 64 -12.50 -3.16 16.79
CA LYS A 64 -11.92 -4.42 17.26
C LYS A 64 -11.24 -5.18 16.12
N ASN A 65 -11.89 -5.28 14.97
CA ASN A 65 -11.35 -5.95 13.78
C ASN A 65 -10.08 -5.26 13.26
N LEU A 66 -10.10 -3.92 13.19
CA LEU A 66 -8.92 -3.14 12.79
C LEU A 66 -7.74 -3.38 13.75
N ARG A 67 -7.98 -3.34 15.06
CA ARG A 67 -6.94 -3.58 16.07
C ARG A 67 -6.39 -5.00 15.97
N SER A 68 -7.23 -6.00 15.76
CA SER A 68 -6.79 -7.38 15.55
C SER A 68 -5.94 -7.53 14.30
N CYS A 69 -6.33 -6.89 13.18
CA CYS A 69 -5.57 -6.91 11.94
C CYS A 69 -4.20 -6.23 12.11
N GLN A 70 -4.17 -5.06 12.76
CA GLN A 70 -2.93 -4.34 13.07
C GLN A 70 -1.97 -5.19 13.91
N ALA A 71 -2.47 -5.81 14.99
CA ALA A 71 -1.66 -6.68 15.84
C ALA A 71 -1.10 -7.90 15.08
N GLN A 72 -1.89 -8.50 14.18
CA GLN A 72 -1.42 -9.60 13.34
C GLN A 72 -0.32 -9.16 12.37
N GLN A 73 -0.47 -7.99 11.75
CA GLN A 73 0.54 -7.43 10.83
C GLN A 73 1.86 -7.15 11.54
N GLU A 74 1.82 -6.58 12.75
CA GLU A 74 3.02 -6.31 13.54
C GLU A 74 3.77 -7.60 13.90
N LEU A 75 3.05 -8.63 14.33
CA LEU A 75 3.64 -9.94 14.63
C LEU A 75 4.25 -10.60 13.39
N GLU A 76 3.56 -10.51 12.24
CA GLU A 76 4.05 -11.06 10.98
C GLU A 76 5.29 -10.32 10.48
N GLU A 77 5.32 -8.98 10.60
CA GLU A 77 6.48 -8.17 10.25
C GLU A 77 7.67 -8.47 11.17
N GLU A 78 7.46 -8.61 12.47
CA GLU A 78 8.51 -8.96 13.42
C GLU A 78 9.08 -10.36 13.12
N ALA A 79 8.23 -11.34 12.82
CA ALA A 79 8.63 -12.68 12.40
C ALA A 79 9.44 -12.65 11.10
N ARG A 80 8.99 -11.87 10.11
CA ARG A 80 9.72 -11.67 8.83
C ARG A 80 11.09 -11.06 9.06
N ASN A 81 11.19 -10.05 9.94
CA ASN A 81 12.44 -9.37 10.25
C ASN A 81 13.40 -10.28 11.02
N LYS A 82 12.91 -11.06 11.99
CA LYS A 82 13.69 -12.11 12.69
C LYS A 82 14.20 -13.16 11.71
N ALA A 83 13.37 -13.63 10.78
CA ALA A 83 13.76 -14.59 9.74
C ALA A 83 14.84 -14.02 8.80
N LYS A 84 14.70 -12.77 8.36
CA LYS A 84 15.73 -12.07 7.56
C LYS A 84 17.06 -11.97 8.31
N ARG A 85 17.03 -11.54 9.58
CA ARG A 85 18.23 -11.46 10.44
C ARG A 85 18.90 -12.82 10.61
N ALA A 86 18.12 -13.86 10.90
CA ALA A 86 18.64 -15.23 11.03
C ALA A 86 19.29 -15.74 9.74
N LYS A 87 18.70 -15.46 8.57
CA LYS A 87 19.30 -15.78 7.26
C LYS A 87 20.63 -15.06 7.05
N THR A 88 20.72 -13.76 7.39
CA THR A 88 21.96 -12.98 7.27
C THR A 88 23.05 -13.50 8.19
N ILE A 89 22.72 -13.82 9.45
CA ILE A 89 23.68 -14.40 10.40
C ILE A 89 24.18 -15.75 9.90
N LYS A 90 23.28 -16.64 9.44
CA LYS A 90 23.67 -17.93 8.82
C LYS A 90 24.56 -17.74 7.61
N ARG A 91 24.29 -16.74 6.74
CA ARG A 91 25.14 -16.41 5.58
C ARG A 91 26.52 -15.93 6.01
N LYS A 92 26.61 -15.03 7.00
CA LYS A 92 27.88 -14.57 7.57
C LYS A 92 28.66 -15.71 8.24
N GLN A 93 27.98 -16.57 8.99
CA GLN A 93 28.60 -17.75 9.61
C GLN A 93 29.16 -18.72 8.59
N ARG A 94 28.45 -18.99 7.49
CA ARG A 94 28.97 -19.80 6.37
C ARG A 94 30.23 -19.17 5.77
N LEU A 95 30.20 -17.86 5.52
CA LEU A 95 31.34 -17.11 4.98
C LEU A 95 32.55 -17.08 5.94
N MET A 96 32.33 -17.11 7.26
CA MET A 96 33.41 -17.14 8.26
C MET A 96 33.93 -18.56 8.53
N ARG A 97 33.15 -19.61 8.22
CA ARG A 97 33.57 -21.02 8.38
C ARG A 97 34.54 -21.45 7.29
N GLU A 98 34.40 -20.89 6.10
CA GLU A 98 35.46 -20.93 5.10
C GLU A 98 36.45 -19.82 5.47
N LEU A 99 37.69 -20.17 5.85
CA LEU A 99 38.76 -19.16 5.88
C LEU A 99 38.70 -18.43 4.53
N PRO A 100 38.74 -17.09 4.49
CA PRO A 100 38.71 -16.38 3.22
C PRO A 100 39.89 -16.86 2.38
N TYR A 101 39.61 -17.64 1.32
CA TYR A 101 40.57 -18.25 0.40
C TYR A 101 41.55 -17.22 -0.24
N TYR A 102 41.31 -15.93 -0.01
CA TYR A 102 42.06 -14.78 -0.51
C TYR A 102 43.25 -14.34 0.37
N VAL A 103 43.58 -15.03 1.47
CA VAL A 103 44.73 -14.61 2.31
C VAL A 103 46.07 -14.76 1.56
N HIS A 104 46.12 -15.62 0.53
CA HIS A 104 47.33 -15.88 -0.27
C HIS A 104 47.38 -15.21 -1.65
N PHE A 105 46.62 -14.13 -1.89
CA PHE A 105 46.73 -13.40 -3.15
C PHE A 105 47.78 -12.28 -3.10
N SER A 106 48.63 -12.20 -4.14
CA SER A 106 49.66 -11.18 -4.28
C SER A 106 49.09 -9.76 -4.17
N LEU A 107 49.77 -8.90 -3.42
CA LEU A 107 49.38 -7.52 -3.14
C LEU A 107 49.15 -6.72 -4.43
N TRP A 108 49.95 -6.98 -5.46
CA TRP A 108 49.81 -6.35 -6.78
C TRP A 108 48.48 -6.69 -7.46
N ARG A 109 48.01 -7.94 -7.38
CA ARG A 109 46.72 -8.33 -7.97
C ARG A 109 45.53 -7.79 -7.18
N LYS A 110 45.62 -7.68 -5.85
CA LYS A 110 44.60 -7.00 -5.02
C LYS A 110 44.54 -5.51 -5.30
N ARG A 111 45.68 -4.84 -5.43
CA ARG A 111 45.72 -3.40 -5.76
C ARG A 111 45.10 -3.11 -7.13
N LEU A 112 45.39 -3.91 -8.15
CA LEU A 112 44.77 -3.77 -9.47
C LEU A 112 43.25 -4.02 -9.41
N HIS A 113 42.83 -5.07 -8.68
CA HIS A 113 41.42 -5.39 -8.49
C HIS A 113 40.65 -4.29 -7.75
N ASP A 114 41.22 -3.76 -6.67
CA ASP A 114 40.62 -2.69 -5.89
C ASP A 114 40.55 -1.39 -6.70
N LEU A 115 41.55 -1.12 -7.55
CA LEU A 115 41.57 0.04 -8.45
C LEU A 115 40.50 -0.08 -9.54
N CYS A 116 40.30 -1.26 -10.14
CA CYS A 116 39.27 -1.54 -11.15
C CYS A 116 37.84 -1.54 -10.60
N ILE A 117 37.64 -1.85 -9.31
CA ILE A 117 36.31 -1.91 -8.68
C ILE A 117 35.89 -0.57 -8.06
N THR A 118 36.79 0.42 -8.02
CA THR A 118 36.42 1.75 -7.57
C THR A 118 35.31 2.35 -8.45
N LYS A 119 34.30 2.95 -7.81
CA LYS A 119 33.17 3.58 -8.51
C LYS A 119 33.60 4.72 -9.46
N TYR A 120 34.76 5.31 -9.23
CA TYR A 120 35.31 6.36 -10.08
C TYR A 120 35.80 5.83 -11.43
N PHE A 121 36.36 4.62 -11.48
CA PHE A 121 36.83 4.01 -12.72
C PHE A 121 35.67 3.67 -13.66
N ASP A 122 34.59 3.10 -13.12
CA ASP A 122 33.37 2.79 -13.86
C ASP A 122 32.71 4.06 -14.42
N LEU A 123 32.69 5.14 -13.64
CA LEU A 123 32.21 6.45 -14.07
C LEU A 123 33.03 7.03 -15.23
N ILE A 124 34.35 6.83 -15.25
CA ILE A 124 35.21 7.27 -16.36
C ILE A 124 34.86 6.48 -17.64
N ILE A 125 34.72 5.15 -17.57
CA ILE A 125 34.37 4.33 -18.73
C ILE A 125 33.02 4.76 -19.31
N VAL A 126 32.00 4.91 -18.47
CA VAL A 126 30.67 5.35 -18.89
C VAL A 126 30.72 6.75 -19.51
N THR A 127 31.49 7.67 -18.93
CA THR A 127 31.68 9.02 -19.48
C THR A 127 32.32 8.97 -20.87
N THR A 128 33.35 8.15 -21.06
CA THR A 128 34.03 8.00 -22.37
C THR A 128 33.10 7.40 -23.43
N ILE A 129 32.27 6.41 -23.08
CA ILE A 129 31.28 5.83 -24.01
C ILE A 129 30.24 6.89 -24.40
N VAL A 130 29.68 7.60 -23.42
CA VAL A 130 28.69 8.67 -23.68
C VAL A 130 29.29 9.78 -24.54
N PHE A 131 30.52 10.19 -24.27
CA PHE A 131 31.22 11.20 -25.07
C PHE A 131 31.41 10.76 -26.53
N ASN A 132 31.76 9.49 -26.75
CA ASN A 132 31.90 8.93 -28.11
C ASN A 132 30.53 8.84 -28.83
N VAL A 133 29.47 8.43 -28.13
CA VAL A 133 28.11 8.40 -28.69
C VAL A 133 27.60 9.81 -29.03
N VAL A 134 27.89 10.80 -28.19
CA VAL A 134 27.57 12.20 -28.49
C VAL A 134 28.32 12.66 -29.74
N THR A 135 29.60 12.31 -29.87
CA THR A 135 30.40 12.63 -31.06
C THR A 135 29.78 12.04 -32.32
N MET A 136 29.32 10.78 -32.28
CA MET A 136 28.56 10.14 -33.36
C MET A 136 27.22 10.83 -33.64
N SER A 137 26.49 11.24 -32.59
CA SER A 137 25.19 11.91 -32.75
C SER A 137 25.28 13.33 -33.30
N VAL A 138 26.44 13.98 -33.12
CA VAL A 138 26.74 15.33 -33.60
C VAL A 138 27.20 15.33 -35.05
N GLU A 139 27.45 14.16 -35.67
CA GLU A 139 27.59 14.03 -37.12
C GLU A 139 26.26 14.33 -37.82
N TYR A 140 25.94 15.62 -37.89
CA TYR A 140 24.84 16.16 -38.64
C TYR A 140 25.15 16.08 -40.14
N TYR A 141 24.12 15.80 -40.93
CA TYR A 141 24.11 15.32 -42.32
C TYR A 141 24.83 16.20 -43.39
N SER A 142 25.61 17.21 -43.02
CA SER A 142 26.29 18.10 -43.97
C SER A 142 27.65 18.61 -43.47
N ILE A 143 28.54 17.70 -43.04
CA ILE A 143 29.95 18.04 -42.77
C ILE A 143 30.76 17.91 -44.08
N PRO A 144 31.49 18.96 -44.53
CA PRO A 144 32.29 18.91 -45.75
C PRO A 144 33.39 17.85 -45.64
N SER A 145 33.63 17.12 -46.74
CA SER A 145 34.45 15.91 -46.87
C SER A 145 35.91 16.02 -46.39
N VAL A 146 36.40 17.23 -46.12
CA VAL A 146 37.75 17.48 -45.58
C VAL A 146 37.83 17.26 -44.06
N LYS A 147 36.71 17.36 -43.32
CA LYS A 147 36.68 17.15 -41.85
C LYS A 147 36.43 15.69 -41.43
N LYS A 148 35.93 14.85 -42.33
CA LYS A 148 35.55 13.46 -42.07
C LYS A 148 36.75 12.56 -41.75
N ASN A 149 37.86 12.76 -42.46
CA ASN A 149 39.08 11.94 -42.27
C ASN A 149 39.77 12.15 -40.91
N LYS A 150 39.47 13.24 -40.19
CA LYS A 150 40.05 13.54 -38.88
C LYS A 150 39.23 12.99 -37.72
N THR A 151 37.91 12.93 -37.87
CA THR A 151 37.01 12.27 -36.91
C THR A 151 37.22 10.76 -36.94
N ASP A 152 37.32 10.15 -38.13
CA ASP A 152 37.52 8.69 -38.26
C ASP A 152 38.81 8.18 -37.58
N SER A 153 39.85 9.02 -37.48
CA SER A 153 41.12 8.68 -36.81
C SER A 153 41.11 8.91 -35.29
N LEU A 154 40.10 9.58 -34.74
CA LEU A 154 39.92 9.81 -33.29
C LEU A 154 38.98 8.80 -32.64
N ILE A 155 38.29 7.99 -33.44
CA ILE A 155 37.27 7.02 -33.04
C ILE A 155 37.84 5.58 -32.96
N VAL A 156 39.06 5.36 -33.46
CA VAL A 156 39.85 4.11 -33.31
C VAL A 156 40.90 4.30 -32.23
#